data_AF-A0A3S4HUL3-F1
#
_entry.id   AF-A0A3S4HUL3-F1
#
_cell.length_a   1.000
_cell.length_b   1.000
_cell.length_c   1.000
_cell.angle_alpha   90.00
_cell.angle_beta   90.00
_cell.angle_gamma   90.00
#
_symmetry.space_group_name_H-M   'P 1'
#
loop_
_entity.id
_entity.type
_entity.pdbx_description
1 polymer ?
#
loop_
_entity_poly.entity_id
_entity_poly.type
_entity_poly.pdbx_seq_one_letter_code
_entity_poly.pdbx_strand_id
1 'polypeptide(L)'
;MSRQIKAWAREAGFADARVTRAALPPEAEQRLEAWLAAGHHGEMDYMARHGALRVRPAELVPGTLSVISLRMNYWPGSEPAERVLADPSRAYLSRYALGRDYHKVLRNRLQKLAERIEGAVGSFGYRVFTDSAPLAEVALASQAGLGWRGKHTLLLTKRQGSLFFLGEILTDLPLPPDEAEDGHCGRCTRCLDVCPTGAIVEPYTVDARRCISYLTIELKGAIPEPLRPLIGNRVYGCDDCQLFCPWNRFGALTAEADFAVRHGLDCASLVELFDWSADEFRERMAGSPIYRIGYHKWLSNLAVAWATRPPRRKWWPRCADGWTFPTSWWPSRCAGRWRGTASPVELNCGTARSPAIPLPAPPCRRRGIGWRAAPVSFPGSALRR
;
A
#
# COMPACT_ATOMS: atom_id res chain seq x y z
N MET A 1 35.00 -2.98 -5.37
CA MET A 1 33.83 -3.67 -4.77
C MET A 1 32.52 -2.88 -4.88
N SER A 2 32.36 -1.70 -4.26
CA SER A 2 31.08 -0.94 -4.29
C SER A 2 30.46 -0.75 -5.69
N ARG A 3 31.24 -0.34 -6.71
CA ARG A 3 30.75 -0.23 -8.11
C ARG A 3 30.21 -1.55 -8.68
N GLN A 4 30.80 -2.67 -8.31
CA GLN A 4 30.44 -4.01 -8.79
C GLN A 4 29.15 -4.50 -8.13
N ILE A 5 29.00 -4.29 -6.83
CA ILE A 5 27.75 -4.53 -6.09
C ILE A 5 26.57 -3.81 -6.76
N LYS A 6 26.76 -2.53 -7.12
CA LYS A 6 25.71 -1.74 -7.80
C LYS A 6 25.36 -2.27 -9.19
N ALA A 7 26.33 -2.84 -9.91
CA ALA A 7 26.06 -3.50 -11.18
C ALA A 7 25.24 -4.78 -10.98
N TRP A 8 25.64 -5.62 -10.03
CA TRP A 8 24.91 -6.85 -9.69
C TRP A 8 23.51 -6.60 -9.14
N ALA A 9 23.32 -5.52 -8.39
CA ALA A 9 21.99 -5.10 -7.94
C ALA A 9 21.06 -4.82 -9.13
N ARG A 10 21.55 -4.11 -10.16
CA ARG A 10 20.78 -3.87 -11.39
C ARG A 10 20.46 -5.16 -12.14
N GLU A 11 21.42 -6.07 -12.25
CA GLU A 11 21.20 -7.40 -12.83
C GLU A 11 20.18 -8.22 -12.04
N ALA A 12 20.10 -8.04 -10.72
CA ALA A 12 19.10 -8.66 -9.86
C ALA A 12 17.72 -7.99 -9.94
N GLY A 13 17.55 -6.94 -10.75
CA GLY A 13 16.27 -6.24 -10.97
C GLY A 13 16.04 -5.03 -10.07
N PHE A 14 17.01 -4.62 -9.25
CA PHE A 14 16.90 -3.37 -8.49
C PHE A 14 17.18 -2.16 -9.39
N ALA A 15 16.42 -1.09 -9.22
CA ALA A 15 16.56 0.13 -10.01
C ALA A 15 17.80 0.95 -9.61
N ASP A 16 18.17 0.93 -8.33
CA ASP A 16 19.40 1.54 -7.82
C ASP A 16 19.82 0.84 -6.51
N ALA A 17 21.10 0.97 -6.17
CA ALA A 17 21.70 0.52 -4.92
C ALA A 17 22.72 1.53 -4.43
N ARG A 18 22.67 1.86 -3.14
CA ARG A 18 23.55 2.84 -2.51
C ARG A 18 24.07 2.34 -1.18
N VAL A 19 25.24 2.85 -0.79
CA VAL A 19 25.92 2.45 0.43
C VAL A 19 25.90 3.60 1.43
N THR A 20 25.65 3.31 2.69
CA THR A 20 25.86 4.24 3.79
C THR A 20 26.53 3.56 4.97
N ARG A 21 26.99 4.35 5.95
CA ARG A 21 27.49 3.84 7.23
C ARG A 21 26.33 3.31 8.07
N ALA A 22 26.58 2.29 8.89
CA ALA A 22 25.60 1.70 9.79
C ALA A 22 25.27 2.56 11.05
N ALA A 23 25.26 3.88 10.88
CA ALA A 23 24.97 4.84 11.93
C ALA A 23 24.06 5.93 11.34
N LEU A 24 22.87 6.08 11.92
CA LEU A 24 21.98 7.20 11.64
C LEU A 24 22.29 8.36 12.60
N PRO A 25 21.99 9.61 12.21
CA PRO A 25 22.25 10.75 13.06
C PRO A 25 21.27 10.77 14.26
N PRO A 26 21.63 11.36 15.41
CA PRO A 26 20.83 11.32 16.64
C PRO A 26 19.39 11.82 16.48
N GLU A 27 19.14 12.74 15.55
CA GLU A 27 17.80 13.26 15.25
C GLU A 27 16.86 12.17 14.72
N ALA A 28 17.38 11.05 14.19
CA ALA A 28 16.55 9.92 13.80
C ALA A 28 15.87 9.28 15.01
N GLU A 29 16.60 9.12 16.11
CA GLU A 29 16.08 8.58 17.38
C GLU A 29 15.11 9.56 18.03
N GLN A 30 15.48 10.84 18.12
CA GLN A 30 14.61 11.88 18.68
C GLN A 30 13.26 11.97 17.96
N ARG A 31 13.27 11.88 16.62
CA ARG A 31 12.03 11.87 15.83
C ARG A 31 11.18 10.62 16.09
N LEU A 32 11.81 9.45 16.24
CA LEU A 32 11.11 8.22 16.57
C LEU A 32 10.47 8.32 17.96
N GLU A 33 11.22 8.79 18.95
CA GLU A 33 10.74 8.98 20.33
C GLU A 33 9.58 9.99 20.38
N ALA A 34 9.70 11.13 19.72
CA ALA A 34 8.62 12.13 19.65
C ALA A 34 7.36 11.55 19.00
N TRP A 35 7.50 10.76 17.93
CA TRP A 35 6.40 10.12 17.25
C TRP A 35 5.73 9.03 18.10
N LEU A 36 6.52 8.26 18.87
CA LEU A 36 6.02 7.29 19.83
C LEU A 36 5.29 7.96 21.00
N ALA A 37 5.88 9.03 21.56
CA ALA A 37 5.31 9.80 22.67
C ALA A 37 3.99 10.48 22.29
N ALA A 38 3.84 10.92 21.03
CA ALA A 38 2.58 11.44 20.51
C ALA A 38 1.51 10.35 20.27
N GLY A 39 1.84 9.08 20.46
CA GLY A 39 0.92 7.95 20.22
C GLY A 39 0.60 7.74 18.74
N HIS A 40 1.38 8.33 17.83
CA HIS A 40 1.11 8.29 16.38
C HIS A 40 1.25 6.89 15.77
N HIS A 41 1.78 5.90 16.51
CA HIS A 41 1.90 4.51 16.08
C HIS A 41 0.60 3.70 16.18
N GLY A 42 -0.43 4.20 16.86
CA GLY A 42 -1.65 3.44 17.09
C GLY A 42 -1.39 2.10 17.77
N GLU A 43 -1.96 1.03 17.24
CA GLU A 43 -1.85 -0.34 17.78
C GLU A 43 -0.63 -1.11 17.25
N MET A 44 0.29 -0.45 16.53
CA MET A 44 1.53 -1.08 16.06
C MET A 44 2.54 -1.23 17.20
N ASP A 45 2.25 -2.09 18.18
CA ASP A 45 3.09 -2.30 19.37
C ASP A 45 4.55 -2.62 19.03
N TYR A 46 4.80 -3.26 17.88
CA TYR A 46 6.15 -3.54 17.39
C TYR A 46 6.98 -2.28 17.09
N MET A 47 6.36 -1.11 16.92
CA MET A 47 7.05 0.17 16.79
C MET A 47 7.68 0.60 18.11
N ALA A 48 7.01 0.33 19.24
CA ALA A 48 7.50 0.67 20.57
C ALA A 48 8.39 -0.42 21.18
N ARG A 49 8.05 -1.71 20.98
CA ARG A 49 8.72 -2.86 21.63
C ARG A 49 10.22 -2.96 21.39
N HIS A 50 10.71 -2.50 20.25
CA HIS A 50 12.12 -2.59 19.89
C HIS A 50 12.93 -1.31 20.20
N GLY A 51 12.30 -0.31 20.82
CA GLY A 51 12.95 0.94 21.22
C GLY A 51 13.80 1.56 20.11
N ALA A 52 15.04 1.90 20.43
CA ALA A 52 15.99 2.53 19.52
C ALA A 52 16.62 1.57 18.49
N LEU A 53 16.43 0.25 18.56
CA LEU A 53 17.05 -0.70 17.61
C LEU A 53 16.72 -0.35 16.14
N ARG A 54 15.54 0.24 15.91
CA ARG A 54 15.08 0.67 14.58
C ARG A 54 15.98 1.73 13.94
N VAL A 55 16.64 2.53 14.76
CA VAL A 55 17.54 3.61 14.32
C VAL A 55 19.01 3.33 14.65
N ARG A 56 19.31 2.15 15.21
CA ARG A 56 20.67 1.71 15.57
C ARG A 56 21.03 0.39 14.87
N PRO A 57 21.36 0.43 13.57
CA PRO A 57 21.64 -0.76 12.76
C PRO A 57 22.75 -1.66 13.34
N ALA A 58 23.78 -1.06 13.92
CA ALA A 58 24.89 -1.78 14.55
C ALA A 58 24.49 -2.57 15.80
N GLU A 59 23.45 -2.15 16.53
CA GLU A 59 22.89 -2.90 17.66
C GLU A 59 21.94 -4.00 17.17
N LEU A 60 21.20 -3.75 16.10
CA LEU A 60 20.29 -4.72 15.49
C LEU A 60 21.04 -5.94 14.92
N VAL A 61 22.20 -5.70 14.29
CA VAL A 61 23.11 -6.73 13.80
C VAL A 61 24.54 -6.35 14.20
N PRO A 62 25.04 -6.90 15.32
CA PRO A 62 26.41 -6.64 15.79
C PRO A 62 27.45 -6.90 14.71
N GLY A 63 28.43 -5.99 14.59
CA GLY A 63 29.50 -6.07 13.57
C GLY A 63 29.18 -5.38 12.25
N THR A 64 27.96 -4.85 12.05
CA THR A 64 27.62 -4.10 10.84
C THR A 64 28.47 -2.83 10.73
N LEU A 65 29.18 -2.68 9.61
CA LEU A 65 29.94 -1.48 9.26
C LEU A 65 29.21 -0.61 8.24
N SER A 66 28.60 -1.26 7.24
CA SER A 66 27.93 -0.60 6.13
C SER A 66 26.52 -1.14 5.91
N VAL A 67 25.66 -0.31 5.31
CA VAL A 67 24.32 -0.68 4.86
C VAL A 67 24.24 -0.45 3.36
N ILE A 68 23.82 -1.46 2.61
CA ILE A 68 23.50 -1.35 1.19
C ILE A 68 21.99 -1.20 1.09
N SER A 69 21.49 -0.01 0.72
CA SER A 69 20.07 0.27 0.49
C SER A 69 19.74 0.14 -0.99
N LEU A 70 18.69 -0.62 -1.29
CA LEU A 70 18.25 -0.93 -2.65
C LEU A 70 16.79 -0.56 -2.84
N ARG A 71 16.40 -0.33 -4.10
CA ARG A 71 15.00 -0.10 -4.45
C ARG A 71 14.56 -0.83 -5.70
N MET A 72 13.32 -1.30 -5.70
CA MET A 72 12.71 -2.03 -6.81
C MET A 72 11.34 -1.44 -7.15
N ASN A 73 11.15 -1.02 -8.40
CA ASN A 73 9.89 -0.43 -8.85
C ASN A 73 8.76 -1.46 -8.80
N TYR A 74 7.57 -1.04 -8.34
CA TYR A 74 6.41 -1.94 -8.25
C TYR A 74 5.22 -1.50 -9.10
N TRP A 75 5.21 -0.26 -9.61
CA TRP A 75 4.00 0.29 -10.22
C TRP A 75 3.52 -0.59 -11.39
N PRO A 76 2.35 -1.24 -11.29
CA PRO A 76 1.94 -2.24 -12.26
C PRO A 76 1.32 -1.59 -13.50
N GLY A 77 1.35 -2.32 -14.62
CA GLY A 77 0.49 -2.02 -15.77
C GLY A 77 -0.95 -2.42 -15.45
N SER A 78 -1.67 -1.55 -14.74
CA SER A 78 -3.03 -1.79 -14.24
C SER A 78 -4.02 -0.75 -14.75
N GLU A 79 -5.32 -0.91 -14.46
CA GLU A 79 -6.27 0.19 -14.60
C GLU A 79 -5.75 1.46 -13.88
N PRO A 80 -5.99 2.68 -14.42
CA PRO A 80 -5.59 3.92 -13.76
C PRO A 80 -6.22 4.05 -12.37
N ALA A 81 -5.40 4.32 -11.36
CA ALA A 81 -5.83 4.45 -9.96
C ALA A 81 -6.94 5.49 -9.79
N GLU A 82 -6.81 6.59 -10.52
CA GLU A 82 -7.73 7.72 -10.60
C GLU A 82 -9.14 7.31 -11.00
N ARG A 83 -9.25 6.41 -11.99
CA ARG A 83 -10.55 5.94 -12.49
C ARG A 83 -11.25 5.06 -11.46
N VAL A 84 -10.49 4.19 -10.81
CA VAL A 84 -11.01 3.29 -9.78
C VAL A 84 -11.46 4.09 -8.57
N LEU A 85 -10.66 5.06 -8.11
CA LEU A 85 -11.02 5.95 -7.00
C LEU A 85 -12.24 6.83 -7.29
N ALA A 86 -12.48 7.16 -8.56
CA ALA A 86 -13.64 7.96 -8.98
C ALA A 86 -14.94 7.16 -9.08
N ASP A 87 -14.87 5.83 -9.22
CA ASP A 87 -16.02 4.94 -9.32
C ASP A 87 -16.35 4.30 -7.96
N PRO A 88 -17.43 4.75 -7.27
CA PRO A 88 -17.77 4.24 -5.95
C PRO A 88 -18.24 2.79 -5.94
N SER A 89 -18.53 2.19 -7.10
CA SER A 89 -18.89 0.77 -7.20
C SER A 89 -17.66 -0.14 -7.22
N ARG A 90 -16.46 0.42 -7.45
CA ARG A 90 -15.20 -0.32 -7.55
C ARG A 90 -14.49 -0.34 -6.21
N ALA A 91 -13.75 -1.42 -5.95
CA ALA A 91 -12.86 -1.52 -4.80
C ALA A 91 -11.47 -0.97 -5.18
N TYR A 92 -10.97 -0.01 -4.42
CA TYR A 92 -9.59 0.43 -4.56
C TYR A 92 -8.68 -0.37 -3.65
N LEU A 93 -7.72 -1.05 -4.24
CA LEU A 93 -6.58 -1.64 -3.56
C LEU A 93 -5.32 -0.88 -3.97
N SER A 94 -4.51 -0.52 -2.97
CA SER A 94 -3.23 0.14 -3.20
C SER A 94 -2.40 -0.65 -4.20
N ARG A 95 -1.78 0.07 -5.15
CA ARG A 95 -1.17 -0.54 -6.33
C ARG A 95 0.02 -1.44 -6.00
N TYR A 96 0.63 -1.28 -4.84
CA TYR A 96 1.70 -2.17 -4.37
C TYR A 96 1.21 -3.58 -4.04
N ALA A 97 -0.09 -3.76 -3.77
CA ALA A 97 -0.66 -4.99 -3.25
C ALA A 97 -1.36 -5.87 -4.30
N LEU A 98 -1.35 -5.45 -5.57
CA LEU A 98 -2.08 -6.13 -6.65
C LEU A 98 -1.43 -7.44 -7.11
N GLY A 99 -0.13 -7.60 -6.86
CA GLY A 99 0.66 -8.76 -7.26
C GLY A 99 1.03 -9.67 -6.10
N ARG A 100 2.16 -10.35 -6.25
CA ARG A 100 2.80 -11.17 -5.22
C ARG A 100 3.32 -10.31 -4.07
N ASP A 101 3.33 -10.91 -2.88
CA ASP A 101 3.94 -10.35 -1.69
C ASP A 101 5.41 -9.95 -1.91
N TYR A 102 5.65 -8.64 -1.92
CA TYR A 102 6.96 -8.05 -2.17
C TYR A 102 8.01 -8.49 -1.16
N HIS A 103 7.62 -8.82 0.07
CA HIS A 103 8.56 -9.29 1.07
C HIS A 103 9.29 -10.56 0.61
N LYS A 104 8.58 -11.47 -0.06
CA LYS A 104 9.18 -12.71 -0.58
C LYS A 104 10.06 -12.43 -1.79
N VAL A 105 9.61 -11.53 -2.68
CA VAL A 105 10.36 -11.13 -3.88
C VAL A 105 11.67 -10.46 -3.48
N LEU A 106 11.60 -9.39 -2.69
CA LEU A 106 12.77 -8.61 -2.28
C LEU A 106 13.74 -9.46 -1.44
N ARG A 107 13.29 -10.20 -0.42
CA ARG A 107 14.20 -11.04 0.38
C ARG A 107 14.98 -12.03 -0.48
N ASN A 108 14.32 -12.69 -1.43
CA ASN A 108 14.98 -13.62 -2.35
C ASN A 108 16.04 -12.90 -3.22
N ARG A 109 15.70 -11.74 -3.78
CA ARG A 109 16.62 -10.95 -4.62
C ARG A 109 17.82 -10.41 -3.82
N LEU A 110 17.58 -9.91 -2.61
CA LEU A 110 18.62 -9.45 -1.69
C LEU A 110 19.55 -10.59 -1.27
N GLN A 111 18.98 -11.75 -0.93
CA GLN A 111 19.74 -12.93 -0.53
C GLN A 111 20.67 -13.41 -1.66
N LYS A 112 20.16 -13.53 -2.89
CA LYS A 112 20.98 -13.86 -4.07
C LYS A 112 22.07 -12.83 -4.35
N LEU A 113 21.80 -11.55 -4.11
CA LEU A 113 22.82 -10.50 -4.24
C LEU A 113 23.92 -10.68 -3.18
N ALA A 114 23.55 -10.97 -1.92
CA ALA A 114 24.50 -11.23 -0.85
C ALA A 114 25.36 -12.47 -1.12
N GLU A 115 24.77 -13.58 -1.57
CA GLU A 115 25.48 -14.80 -2.01
C GLU A 115 26.46 -14.52 -3.14
N ARG A 116 26.08 -13.67 -4.10
CA ARG A 116 26.98 -13.27 -5.19
C ARG A 116 28.15 -12.42 -4.70
N ILE A 117 27.91 -11.56 -3.70
CA ILE A 117 28.98 -10.80 -3.04
C ILE A 117 29.92 -11.77 -2.34
N GLU A 118 29.39 -12.73 -1.58
CA GLU A 118 30.16 -13.74 -0.85
C GLU A 118 31.06 -14.54 -1.80
N GLY A 119 30.52 -14.98 -2.94
CA GLY A 119 31.31 -15.68 -3.96
C GLY A 119 32.48 -14.88 -4.54
N ALA A 120 32.46 -13.55 -4.42
CA ALA A 120 33.51 -12.67 -4.94
C ALA A 120 34.51 -12.18 -3.88
N VAL A 121 34.11 -12.11 -2.61
CA VAL A 121 34.95 -11.56 -1.52
C VAL A 121 35.35 -12.60 -0.47
N GLY A 122 34.79 -13.81 -0.55
CA GLY A 122 34.85 -14.80 0.52
C GLY A 122 33.76 -14.56 1.57
N SER A 123 33.81 -15.36 2.63
CA SER A 123 32.83 -15.28 3.72
C SER A 123 32.87 -13.91 4.39
N PHE A 124 31.69 -13.33 4.62
CA PHE A 124 31.50 -12.06 5.30
C PHE A 124 30.17 -12.06 6.07
N GLY A 125 30.06 -11.24 7.11
CA GLY A 125 28.83 -11.07 7.88
C GLY A 125 27.81 -10.22 7.14
N TYR A 126 26.59 -10.75 6.95
CA TYR A 126 25.47 -9.97 6.43
C TYR A 126 24.11 -10.41 6.96
N ARG A 127 23.14 -9.51 6.83
CA ARG A 127 21.72 -9.82 7.00
C ARG A 127 20.86 -8.95 6.09
N VAL A 128 19.91 -9.58 5.41
CA VAL A 128 19.00 -8.92 4.47
C VAL A 128 17.68 -8.54 5.15
N PHE A 129 17.12 -7.39 4.79
CA PHE A 129 15.90 -6.83 5.35
C PHE A 129 14.98 -6.21 4.30
N THR A 130 13.68 -6.26 4.56
CA THR A 130 12.63 -5.54 3.84
C THR A 130 11.38 -5.52 4.74
N ASP A 131 10.90 -4.33 5.12
CA ASP A 131 9.69 -3.91 5.86
C ASP A 131 9.41 -4.62 7.22
N SER A 132 9.52 -5.94 7.23
CA SER A 132 9.25 -6.86 8.34
C SER A 132 10.22 -6.81 9.54
N ALA A 133 11.26 -5.99 9.49
CA ALA A 133 12.25 -5.87 10.56
C ALA A 133 12.25 -4.47 11.19
N PRO A 134 12.69 -4.32 12.45
CA PRO A 134 12.82 -3.01 13.07
C PRO A 134 14.05 -2.31 12.49
N LEU A 135 13.96 -1.80 11.27
CA LEU A 135 14.98 -1.01 10.60
C LEU A 135 14.34 0.24 9.99
N ALA A 136 14.94 1.41 10.18
CA ALA A 136 14.48 2.67 9.59
C ALA A 136 14.94 2.80 8.13
N GLU A 137 14.39 1.95 7.26
CA GLU A 137 14.76 1.79 5.84
C GLU A 137 14.79 3.13 5.09
N VAL A 138 13.74 3.95 5.21
CA VAL A 138 13.68 5.28 4.57
C VAL A 138 14.81 6.20 5.05
N ALA A 139 15.19 6.14 6.34
CA ALA A 139 16.25 6.98 6.88
C ALA A 139 17.62 6.54 6.35
N LEU A 140 17.89 5.24 6.31
CA LEU A 140 19.13 4.68 5.77
C LEU A 140 19.24 4.92 4.27
N ALA A 141 18.16 4.71 3.52
CA ALA A 141 18.11 4.99 2.10
C ALA A 141 18.31 6.48 1.78
N SER A 142 17.75 7.38 2.61
CA SER A 142 18.00 8.82 2.47
C SER A 142 19.47 9.17 2.72
N GLN A 143 20.06 8.60 3.80
CA GLN A 143 21.47 8.83 4.14
C GLN A 143 22.43 8.25 3.08
N ALA A 144 22.03 7.18 2.40
CA ALA A 144 22.79 6.59 1.31
C ALA A 144 22.67 7.39 -0.01
N GLY A 145 21.83 8.42 -0.07
CA GLY A 145 21.56 9.14 -1.32
C GLY A 145 20.78 8.30 -2.33
N LEU A 146 20.01 7.31 -1.87
CA LEU A 146 19.08 6.57 -2.72
C LEU A 146 17.86 7.45 -3.09
N GLY A 147 17.61 8.50 -2.31
CA GLY A 147 16.58 9.51 -2.51
C GLY A 147 16.51 10.45 -1.31
N TRP A 148 15.41 11.20 -1.18
CA TRP A 148 15.12 12.02 0.00
C TRP A 148 13.77 11.65 0.61
N ARG A 149 13.59 11.87 1.90
CA ARG A 149 12.30 11.69 2.57
C ARG A 149 11.33 12.78 2.13
N GLY A 150 10.18 12.41 1.55
CA GLY A 150 9.11 13.34 1.20
C GLY A 150 8.31 13.80 2.41
N LYS A 151 7.53 14.90 2.28
CA LYS A 151 6.64 15.38 3.35
C LYS A 151 5.58 14.36 3.76
N HIS A 152 5.21 13.45 2.86
CA HIS A 152 4.37 12.27 3.15
C HIS A 152 5.14 11.07 3.72
N THR A 153 6.38 11.28 4.16
CA THR A 153 7.26 10.34 4.86
C THR A 153 7.89 9.21 4.06
N LEU A 154 7.45 8.93 2.83
CA LEU A 154 8.08 7.92 1.97
C LEU A 154 9.36 8.47 1.31
N LEU A 155 10.21 7.57 0.82
CA LEU A 155 11.38 7.95 0.03
C LEU A 155 10.94 8.42 -1.38
N LEU A 156 11.55 9.49 -1.85
CA LEU A 156 11.35 10.07 -3.18
C LEU A 156 12.66 10.11 -3.95
N THR A 157 12.56 9.99 -5.27
CA THR A 157 13.66 10.15 -6.21
C THR A 157 13.25 11.07 -7.35
N LYS A 158 14.21 11.80 -7.91
CA LYS A 158 13.95 12.68 -9.06
C LYS A 158 13.42 11.93 -10.27
N ARG A 159 13.87 10.69 -10.46
CA ARG A 159 13.64 9.91 -11.68
C ARG A 159 12.46 8.96 -11.64
N GLN A 160 11.98 8.55 -10.46
CA GLN A 160 10.95 7.51 -10.32
C GLN A 160 9.92 7.82 -9.23
N GLY A 161 10.01 8.98 -8.58
CA GLY A 161 9.09 9.34 -7.50
C GLY A 161 9.26 8.42 -6.29
N SER A 162 8.17 7.82 -5.82
CA SER A 162 8.08 6.97 -4.61
C SER A 162 7.51 5.56 -4.90
N LEU A 163 7.34 5.19 -6.16
CA LEU A 163 6.61 3.98 -6.57
C LEU A 163 7.52 2.74 -6.63
N PHE A 164 8.24 2.49 -5.55
CA PHE A 164 9.17 1.37 -5.38
C PHE A 164 9.18 0.84 -3.95
N PHE A 165 9.61 -0.39 -3.79
CA PHE A 165 9.91 -1.00 -2.49
C PHE A 165 11.37 -0.75 -2.10
N LEU A 166 11.65 -0.83 -0.79
CA LEU A 166 12.99 -0.75 -0.23
C LEU A 166 13.45 -2.12 0.29
N GLY A 167 14.76 -2.31 0.26
CA GLY A 167 15.41 -3.45 0.89
C GLY A 167 16.86 -3.12 1.25
N GLU A 168 17.33 -3.73 2.32
CA GLU A 168 18.61 -3.40 2.94
C GLU A 168 19.46 -4.64 3.14
N ILE A 169 20.76 -4.50 2.96
CA ILE A 169 21.77 -5.49 3.37
C ILE A 169 22.67 -4.80 4.40
N LEU A 170 22.55 -5.20 5.67
CA LEU A 170 23.51 -4.84 6.70
C LEU A 170 24.72 -5.76 6.52
N THR A 171 25.93 -5.20 6.51
CA THR A 171 27.16 -5.95 6.26
C THR A 171 28.34 -5.43 7.08
N ASP A 172 29.25 -6.34 7.45
CA ASP A 172 30.55 -6.04 8.05
C ASP A 172 31.61 -5.59 7.02
N LEU A 173 31.28 -5.55 5.73
CA LEU A 173 32.20 -5.05 4.71
C LEU A 173 32.41 -3.53 4.88
N PRO A 174 33.66 -3.03 4.85
CA PRO A 174 33.98 -1.60 4.97
C PRO A 174 33.81 -0.90 3.61
N LEU A 175 32.57 -0.75 3.16
CA LEU A 175 32.25 -0.16 1.87
C LEU A 175 32.26 1.38 1.97
N PRO A 176 32.80 2.11 0.99
CA PRO A 176 32.76 3.57 0.99
C PRO A 176 31.30 4.04 0.85
N PRO A 177 30.84 4.98 1.70
CA PRO A 177 29.48 5.51 1.63
C PRO A 177 29.30 6.39 0.39
N ASP A 178 28.08 6.39 -0.13
CA ASP A 178 27.62 7.35 -1.12
C ASP A 178 27.19 8.66 -0.46
N GLU A 179 27.11 9.74 -1.26
CA GLU A 179 26.67 11.05 -0.81
C GLU A 179 25.14 11.12 -0.75
N ALA A 180 24.61 11.69 0.33
CA ALA A 180 23.20 11.98 0.47
C ALA A 180 22.73 13.03 -0.55
N GLU A 181 21.46 12.96 -0.94
CA GLU A 181 20.82 13.95 -1.82
C GLU A 181 19.98 14.95 -0.99
N ASP A 182 19.88 16.18 -1.48
CA ASP A 182 19.03 17.22 -0.88
C ASP A 182 17.53 16.91 -1.00
N GLY A 183 16.74 17.50 -0.10
CA GLY A 183 15.29 17.43 -0.15
C GLY A 183 14.70 18.32 -1.26
N HIS A 184 13.81 17.76 -2.09
CA HIS A 184 13.23 18.47 -3.23
C HIS A 184 11.72 18.75 -3.14
N CYS A 185 11.13 18.71 -1.94
CA CYS A 185 9.72 19.06 -1.77
C CYS A 185 9.45 20.57 -1.84
N GLY A 186 10.41 21.42 -1.41
CA GLY A 186 10.24 22.87 -1.35
C GLY A 186 8.97 23.30 -0.62
N ARG A 187 8.23 24.26 -1.20
CA ARG A 187 6.96 24.77 -0.66
C ARG A 187 5.74 23.88 -0.95
N CYS A 188 5.89 22.76 -1.65
CA CYS A 188 4.76 21.89 -2.02
C CYS A 188 4.08 21.29 -0.77
N THR A 189 2.74 21.31 -0.72
CA THR A 189 1.91 20.72 0.34
C THR A 189 0.89 19.71 -0.18
N ARG A 190 0.90 19.39 -1.49
CA ARG A 190 -0.13 18.57 -2.16
C ARG A 190 -0.51 17.27 -1.44
N CYS A 191 0.47 16.56 -0.88
CA CYS A 191 0.22 15.32 -0.15
C CYS A 191 -0.52 15.54 1.18
N LEU A 192 -0.27 16.65 1.87
CA LEU A 192 -1.01 17.06 3.07
C LEU A 192 -2.44 17.45 2.68
N ASP A 193 -2.57 18.29 1.65
CA ASP A 193 -3.85 18.85 1.20
C ASP A 193 -4.83 17.77 0.72
N VAL A 194 -4.31 16.73 0.05
CA VAL A 194 -5.16 15.64 -0.48
C VAL A 194 -5.47 14.54 0.53
N CYS A 195 -4.72 14.44 1.63
CA CYS A 195 -4.86 13.32 2.56
C CYS A 195 -6.30 13.30 3.13
N PRO A 196 -7.13 12.29 2.82
CA PRO A 196 -8.58 12.38 3.08
C PRO A 196 -8.93 12.54 4.57
N THR A 197 -8.07 12.00 5.44
CA THR A 197 -8.21 12.01 6.89
C THR A 197 -7.27 13.01 7.57
N GLY A 198 -6.46 13.76 6.82
CA GLY A 198 -5.44 14.64 7.40
C GLY A 198 -4.44 13.88 8.28
N ALA A 199 -4.02 12.68 7.84
CA ALA A 199 -3.08 11.84 8.57
C ALA A 199 -1.65 12.39 8.54
N ILE A 200 -1.27 13.15 7.51
CA ILE A 200 -0.01 13.89 7.50
C ILE A 200 -0.27 15.20 8.25
N VAL A 201 -0.02 15.19 9.56
CA VAL A 201 -0.37 16.30 10.47
C VAL A 201 0.50 17.53 10.29
N GLU A 202 1.72 17.32 9.78
CA GLU A 202 2.68 18.35 9.40
C GLU A 202 3.72 17.70 8.46
N PRO A 203 4.57 18.48 7.76
CA PRO A 203 5.63 17.93 6.92
C PRO A 203 6.47 16.89 7.67
N TYR A 204 6.60 15.69 7.08
CA TYR A 204 7.41 14.58 7.60
C TYR A 204 6.85 13.85 8.83
N THR A 205 5.64 14.20 9.28
CA THR A 205 4.98 13.55 10.43
C THR A 205 3.62 13.00 10.02
N VAL A 206 3.43 11.70 10.20
CA VAL A 206 2.16 10.99 9.98
C VAL A 206 1.60 10.51 11.30
N ASP A 207 0.34 10.82 11.60
CA ASP A 207 -0.44 10.12 12.62
C ASP A 207 -1.06 8.86 11.99
N ALA A 208 -0.50 7.68 12.29
CA ALA A 208 -0.96 6.43 11.69
C ALA A 208 -2.41 6.14 12.06
N ARG A 209 -2.89 6.55 13.24
CA ARG A 209 -4.27 6.33 13.69
C ARG A 209 -5.30 6.95 12.75
N ARG A 210 -4.90 7.92 11.93
CA ARG A 210 -5.72 8.57 10.91
C ARG A 210 -5.43 8.05 9.50
N CYS A 211 -4.28 7.44 9.26
CA CYS A 211 -3.84 7.01 7.93
C CYS A 211 -4.72 5.86 7.43
N ILE A 212 -5.33 6.02 6.24
CA ILE A 212 -6.19 4.97 5.65
C ILE A 212 -5.41 3.65 5.45
N SER A 213 -4.11 3.74 5.14
CA SER A 213 -3.25 2.55 5.03
C SER A 213 -3.21 1.78 6.37
N TYR A 214 -2.94 2.47 7.49
CA TYR A 214 -2.99 1.86 8.82
C TYR A 214 -4.41 1.35 9.17
N LEU A 215 -5.45 2.13 8.91
CA LEU A 215 -6.84 1.78 9.27
C LEU A 215 -7.31 0.50 8.58
N THR A 216 -6.87 0.28 7.34
CA THR A 216 -7.26 -0.87 6.52
C THR A 216 -6.34 -2.08 6.72
N ILE A 217 -5.10 -1.89 7.20
CA ILE A 217 -4.09 -2.95 7.29
C ILE A 217 -3.72 -3.32 8.74
N GLU A 218 -3.40 -2.33 9.56
CA GLU A 218 -2.74 -2.54 10.87
C GLU A 218 -3.72 -2.48 12.05
N LEU A 219 -4.79 -1.68 11.92
CA LEU A 219 -5.81 -1.57 12.96
C LEU A 219 -6.51 -2.93 13.18
N LYS A 220 -6.44 -3.49 14.38
CA LYS A 220 -7.05 -4.80 14.67
C LYS A 220 -8.58 -4.71 14.76
N GLY A 221 -9.07 -3.59 15.31
CA GLY A 221 -10.49 -3.33 15.47
C GLY A 221 -11.21 -2.73 14.25
N ALA A 222 -12.44 -2.30 14.48
CA ALA A 222 -13.24 -1.57 13.50
C ALA A 222 -12.71 -0.15 13.28
N ILE A 223 -12.79 0.34 12.04
CA ILE A 223 -12.44 1.72 11.71
C ILE A 223 -13.31 2.68 12.55
N PRO A 224 -12.74 3.68 13.24
CA PRO A 224 -13.51 4.63 14.04
C PRO A 224 -14.60 5.32 13.22
N GLU A 225 -15.80 5.43 13.78
CA GLU A 225 -16.99 5.97 13.09
C GLU A 225 -16.77 7.32 12.40
N PRO A 226 -16.10 8.32 13.01
CA PRO A 226 -15.86 9.60 12.37
C PRO A 226 -14.96 9.51 11.12
N LEU A 227 -14.13 8.47 11.02
CA LEU A 227 -13.22 8.27 9.89
C LEU A 227 -13.85 7.45 8.76
N ARG A 228 -14.89 6.66 9.04
CA ARG A 228 -15.54 5.80 8.03
C ARG A 228 -15.95 6.57 6.77
N PRO A 229 -16.65 7.72 6.84
CA PRO A 229 -17.04 8.48 5.65
C PRO A 229 -15.88 8.98 4.78
N LEU A 230 -14.66 9.05 5.32
CA LEU A 230 -13.47 9.56 4.64
C LEU A 230 -12.67 8.47 3.92
N ILE A 231 -12.97 7.19 4.16
CA ILE A 231 -12.29 6.06 3.51
C ILE A 231 -12.58 6.02 2.01
N GLY A 232 -13.84 6.32 1.64
CA GLY A 232 -14.33 6.09 0.28
C GLY A 232 -14.20 4.62 -0.09
N ASN A 233 -13.87 4.33 -1.34
CA ASN A 233 -13.79 2.96 -1.82
C ASN A 233 -12.46 2.23 -1.56
N ARG A 234 -11.62 2.71 -0.63
CA ARG A 234 -10.30 2.12 -0.30
C ARG A 234 -10.47 0.92 0.63
N VAL A 235 -10.19 -0.27 0.10
CA VAL A 235 -10.38 -1.55 0.82
C VAL A 235 -9.07 -2.03 1.45
N TYR A 236 -7.92 -1.75 0.83
CA TYR A 236 -6.62 -2.14 1.33
C TYR A 236 -5.55 -1.12 0.92
N GLY A 237 -4.94 -0.44 1.90
CA GLY A 237 -3.95 0.59 1.63
C GLY A 237 -4.54 1.88 1.09
N CYS A 238 -3.69 2.86 0.81
CA CYS A 238 -4.06 4.18 0.30
C CYS A 238 -2.86 4.79 -0.43
N ASP A 239 -3.07 5.24 -1.68
CA ASP A 239 -2.00 5.82 -2.50
C ASP A 239 -2.17 7.34 -2.69
N ASP A 240 -3.16 8.00 -2.08
CA ASP A 240 -3.50 9.39 -2.39
C ASP A 240 -2.31 10.36 -2.27
N CYS A 241 -1.55 10.24 -1.18
CA CYS A 241 -0.39 11.08 -0.93
C CYS A 241 0.73 10.87 -1.97
N GLN A 242 0.78 9.68 -2.59
CA GLN A 242 1.67 9.34 -3.70
C GLN A 242 1.09 9.83 -5.02
N LEU A 243 -0.17 9.52 -5.34
CA LEU A 243 -0.83 9.91 -6.61
C LEU A 243 -0.77 11.42 -6.86
N PHE A 244 -0.87 12.24 -5.81
CA PHE A 244 -0.78 13.69 -5.91
C PHE A 244 0.65 14.24 -5.75
N CYS A 245 1.65 13.39 -5.52
CA CYS A 245 3.04 13.81 -5.44
C CYS A 245 3.57 14.16 -6.85
N PRO A 246 4.02 15.41 -7.10
CA PRO A 246 4.47 15.80 -8.44
C PRO A 246 5.67 15.01 -8.96
N TRP A 247 6.45 14.38 -8.08
CA TRP A 247 7.59 13.54 -8.44
C TRP A 247 7.18 12.19 -9.02
N ASN A 248 5.96 11.73 -8.77
CA ASN A 248 5.45 10.45 -9.31
C ASN A 248 5.06 10.53 -10.79
N ARG A 249 5.03 11.73 -11.40
CA ARG A 249 4.93 11.87 -12.86
C ARG A 249 6.08 11.20 -13.62
N PHE A 250 7.21 11.00 -12.94
CA PHE A 250 8.39 10.33 -13.46
C PHE A 250 8.41 8.84 -13.10
N GLY A 251 7.37 8.32 -12.45
CA GLY A 251 7.24 6.90 -12.15
C GLY A 251 7.43 6.06 -13.41
N ALA A 252 7.95 4.84 -13.24
CA ALA A 252 8.10 3.86 -14.31
C ALA A 252 7.27 2.61 -13.98
N LEU A 253 6.68 1.99 -15.00
CA LEU A 253 6.09 0.67 -14.87
C LEU A 253 7.15 -0.31 -14.39
N THR A 254 6.75 -1.24 -13.54
CA THR A 254 7.61 -2.34 -13.14
C THR A 254 7.82 -3.31 -14.29
N ALA A 255 9.03 -3.84 -14.40
CA ALA A 255 9.36 -4.96 -15.26
C ALA A 255 9.30 -6.31 -14.51
N GLU A 256 9.04 -6.30 -13.20
CA GLU A 256 8.95 -7.50 -12.38
C GLU A 256 7.56 -8.14 -12.52
N ALA A 257 7.53 -9.33 -13.11
CA ALA A 257 6.30 -10.06 -13.40
C ALA A 257 5.56 -10.47 -12.12
N ASP A 258 6.28 -10.69 -11.02
CA ASP A 258 5.67 -10.98 -9.72
C ASP A 258 4.77 -9.83 -9.21
N PHE A 259 4.95 -8.60 -9.72
CA PHE A 259 4.11 -7.45 -9.36
C PHE A 259 2.96 -7.18 -10.35
N ALA A 260 2.78 -8.03 -11.35
CA ALA A 260 1.63 -7.94 -12.26
C ALA A 260 0.31 -8.15 -11.50
N VAL A 261 -0.76 -7.53 -12.02
CA VAL A 261 -2.10 -7.63 -11.44
C VAL A 261 -2.56 -9.08 -11.37
N ARG A 262 -3.02 -9.52 -10.20
CA ARG A 262 -3.64 -10.83 -9.99
C ARG A 262 -5.13 -10.70 -9.70
N HIS A 263 -5.89 -11.71 -10.13
CA HIS A 263 -7.32 -11.87 -9.80
C HIS A 263 -8.23 -10.68 -10.15
N GLY A 264 -7.84 -9.83 -11.11
CA GLY A 264 -8.62 -8.65 -11.50
C GLY A 264 -8.72 -7.56 -10.42
N LEU A 265 -7.85 -7.62 -9.39
CA LEU A 265 -7.91 -6.71 -8.24
C LEU A 265 -7.67 -5.25 -8.58
N ASP A 266 -7.13 -4.94 -9.76
CA ASP A 266 -6.92 -3.57 -10.16
C ASP A 266 -8.22 -2.82 -10.46
N CYS A 267 -9.30 -3.54 -10.73
CA CYS A 267 -10.60 -2.99 -11.09
C CYS A 267 -11.80 -3.76 -10.51
N ALA A 268 -11.63 -4.70 -9.59
CA ALA A 268 -12.76 -5.47 -9.04
C ALA A 268 -13.86 -4.57 -8.43
N SER A 269 -15.12 -5.02 -8.50
CA SER A 269 -16.24 -4.30 -7.88
C SER A 269 -16.33 -4.59 -6.38
N LEU A 270 -16.87 -3.65 -5.60
CA LEU A 270 -17.14 -3.88 -4.17
C LEU A 270 -18.08 -5.09 -3.97
N VAL A 271 -19.08 -5.24 -4.85
CA VAL A 271 -20.04 -6.35 -4.81
C VAL A 271 -19.36 -7.69 -5.00
N GLU A 272 -18.57 -7.80 -6.06
CA GLU A 272 -17.81 -9.02 -6.37
C GLU A 272 -16.91 -9.44 -5.22
N LEU A 273 -16.17 -8.50 -4.63
CA LEU A 273 -15.24 -8.80 -3.54
C LEU A 273 -15.94 -9.10 -2.21
N PHE A 274 -17.14 -8.54 -1.99
CA PHE A 274 -17.95 -8.81 -0.81
C PHE A 274 -18.63 -10.19 -0.87
N ASP A 275 -18.89 -10.69 -2.08
CA ASP A 275 -19.50 -12.01 -2.32
C ASP A 275 -18.52 -13.17 -2.12
N TRP A 276 -17.21 -12.89 -2.06
CA TRP A 276 -16.21 -13.92 -1.80
C TRP A 276 -16.46 -14.60 -0.45
N SER A 277 -16.48 -15.93 -0.47
CA SER A 277 -16.38 -16.77 0.72
C SER A 277 -15.00 -16.68 1.38
N ALA A 278 -14.90 -17.17 2.62
CA ALA A 278 -13.62 -17.27 3.32
C ALA A 278 -12.61 -18.16 2.56
N ASP A 279 -13.08 -19.19 1.88
CA ASP A 279 -12.24 -20.10 1.09
C ASP A 279 -11.70 -19.42 -0.17
N GLU A 280 -12.56 -18.70 -0.89
CA GLU A 280 -12.14 -17.92 -2.07
C GLU A 280 -11.15 -16.82 -1.69
N PHE A 281 -11.35 -16.14 -0.56
CA PHE A 281 -10.37 -15.18 -0.05
C PHE A 281 -9.03 -15.86 0.23
N ARG A 282 -9.04 -17.00 0.94
CA ARG A 282 -7.79 -17.72 1.28
C ARG A 282 -7.04 -18.17 0.03
N GLU A 283 -7.75 -18.73 -0.95
CA GLU A 283 -7.17 -19.20 -2.20
C GLU A 283 -6.63 -18.04 -3.04
N ARG A 284 -7.45 -17.02 -3.31
CA ARG A 284 -7.07 -15.89 -4.18
C ARG A 284 -6.00 -15.02 -3.56
N MET A 285 -6.05 -14.78 -2.25
CA MET A 285 -5.06 -13.95 -1.56
C MET A 285 -3.78 -14.71 -1.21
N ALA A 286 -3.70 -16.03 -1.44
CA ALA A 286 -2.49 -16.80 -1.18
C ALA A 286 -1.27 -16.17 -1.90
N GLY A 287 -0.27 -15.82 -1.10
CA GLY A 287 0.96 -15.16 -1.58
C GLY A 287 0.80 -13.71 -2.02
N SER A 288 -0.32 -13.05 -1.73
CA SER A 288 -0.50 -11.59 -1.78
C SER A 288 -0.18 -10.98 -0.40
N PRO A 289 0.30 -9.72 -0.31
CA PRO A 289 0.43 -9.06 0.98
C PRO A 289 -0.93 -8.89 1.68
N ILE A 290 -2.04 -8.88 0.94
CA ILE A 290 -3.41 -8.75 1.48
C ILE A 290 -3.78 -9.93 2.38
N TYR A 291 -3.20 -11.11 2.17
CA TYR A 291 -3.51 -12.30 2.97
C TYR A 291 -3.38 -12.07 4.48
N ARG A 292 -2.43 -11.22 4.90
CA ARG A 292 -2.09 -10.95 6.30
C ARG A 292 -3.23 -10.37 7.13
N ILE A 293 -4.16 -9.63 6.51
CA ILE A 293 -5.24 -8.98 7.25
C ILE A 293 -6.37 -9.97 7.60
N GLY A 294 -6.42 -11.11 6.89
CA GLY A 294 -7.46 -12.11 7.06
C GLY A 294 -8.84 -11.67 6.54
N TYR A 295 -9.72 -12.66 6.40
CA TYR A 295 -11.02 -12.50 5.76
C TYR A 295 -11.98 -11.57 6.53
N HIS A 296 -11.97 -11.60 7.87
CA HIS A 296 -12.84 -10.73 8.66
C HIS A 296 -12.51 -9.24 8.48
N LYS A 297 -11.23 -8.89 8.47
CA LYS A 297 -10.80 -7.50 8.22
C LYS A 297 -11.12 -7.09 6.79
N TRP A 298 -10.92 -7.98 5.82
CA TRP A 298 -11.30 -7.78 4.43
C TRP A 298 -12.78 -7.39 4.28
N LEU A 299 -13.69 -8.20 4.85
CA LEU A 299 -15.12 -7.89 4.86
C LEU A 299 -15.44 -6.59 5.60
N SER A 300 -14.79 -6.34 6.75
CA SER A 300 -14.98 -5.09 7.49
C SER A 300 -14.59 -3.87 6.67
N ASN A 301 -13.49 -3.93 5.91
CA ASN A 301 -13.06 -2.83 5.07
C ASN A 301 -14.03 -2.63 3.89
N LEU A 302 -14.48 -3.71 3.25
CA LEU A 302 -15.48 -3.64 2.19
C LEU A 302 -16.82 -3.08 2.68
N ALA A 303 -17.27 -3.46 3.87
CA ALA A 303 -18.50 -2.94 4.47
C ALA A 303 -18.41 -1.42 4.69
N VAL A 304 -17.27 -0.93 5.18
CA VAL A 304 -17.02 0.51 5.32
C VAL A 304 -17.02 1.18 3.94
N ALA A 305 -16.29 0.62 2.97
CA ALA A 305 -16.22 1.15 1.61
C ALA A 305 -17.60 1.22 0.92
N TRP A 306 -18.44 0.20 1.12
CA TRP A 306 -19.80 0.16 0.60
C TRP A 306 -20.70 1.20 1.27
N ALA A 307 -20.61 1.33 2.60
CA ALA A 307 -21.40 2.29 3.35
C ALA A 307 -21.01 3.74 3.02
N THR A 308 -19.77 3.97 2.58
CA THR A 308 -19.36 5.26 2.05
C THR A 308 -19.86 5.48 0.63
N ARG A 309 -20.85 6.36 0.48
CA ARG A 309 -21.03 7.05 -0.80
C ARG A 309 -19.81 7.96 -1.02
N PRO A 310 -19.35 8.12 -2.28
CA PRO A 310 -18.20 8.96 -2.55
C PRO A 310 -18.54 10.37 -2.03
N PRO A 311 -17.65 11.00 -1.24
CA PRO A 311 -17.91 12.35 -0.79
C PRO A 311 -18.13 13.22 -2.02
N ARG A 312 -19.20 14.02 -2.02
CA ARG A 312 -19.37 15.13 -2.98
C ARG A 312 -18.32 16.20 -2.67
N ARG A 313 -17.04 15.92 -2.92
CA ARG A 313 -15.94 16.88 -2.74
C ARG A 313 -15.35 17.22 -4.10
N LYS A 314 -15.35 18.53 -4.40
CA LYS A 314 -14.85 19.23 -5.61
C LYS A 314 -13.35 19.03 -5.91
N TRP A 315 -12.66 18.12 -5.21
CA TRP A 315 -11.19 18.07 -5.13
C TRP A 315 -10.52 17.01 -5.98
N TRP A 316 -11.25 16.04 -6.56
CA TRP A 316 -10.74 15.42 -7.77
C TRP A 316 -10.80 16.52 -8.82
N PRO A 317 -9.70 17.20 -9.18
CA PRO A 317 -9.78 18.11 -10.30
C PRO A 317 -10.24 17.21 -11.43
N ARG A 318 -11.29 17.61 -12.15
CA ARG A 318 -11.44 17.17 -13.53
C ARG A 318 -10.02 17.25 -14.09
N CYS A 319 -9.40 16.13 -14.47
CA CYS A 319 -8.07 16.09 -15.06
C CYS A 319 -8.15 16.77 -16.44
N ALA A 320 -8.54 18.04 -16.46
CA ALA A 320 -8.83 18.86 -17.61
C ALA A 320 -7.61 19.73 -17.97
N ASP A 321 -6.63 19.83 -17.08
CA ASP A 321 -5.38 20.53 -17.33
C ASP A 321 -4.22 19.51 -17.44
N GLY A 322 -4.17 18.77 -18.54
CA GLY A 322 -2.91 18.32 -19.16
C GLY A 322 -2.05 17.26 -18.47
N TRP A 323 -2.44 16.66 -17.35
CA TRP A 323 -1.72 15.53 -16.74
C TRP A 323 -2.30 14.19 -17.19
N THR A 324 -2.00 13.81 -18.43
CA THR A 324 -2.12 12.42 -18.86
C THR A 324 -0.84 11.68 -18.49
N PHE A 325 -0.94 10.61 -17.68
CA PHE A 325 0.11 9.59 -17.71
C PHE A 325 0.28 9.12 -19.16
N PRO A 326 1.51 8.85 -19.63
CA PRO A 326 1.76 8.59 -21.05
C PRO A 326 0.77 7.55 -21.59
N THR A 327 0.15 7.82 -22.75
CA THR A 327 -0.79 6.92 -23.42
C THR A 327 -0.22 5.52 -23.68
N SER A 328 1.11 5.35 -23.60
CA SER A 328 1.81 4.08 -23.68
C SER A 328 1.64 3.15 -22.46
N TRP A 329 1.05 3.63 -21.36
CA TRP A 329 0.83 2.88 -20.12
C TRP A 329 -0.55 2.22 -20.01
N TRP A 330 -1.29 2.12 -21.12
CA TRP A 330 -2.73 1.83 -21.11
C TRP A 330 -2.99 0.41 -21.66
N PRO A 331 -3.18 -0.63 -20.84
CA PRO A 331 -3.65 -1.92 -21.31
C PRO A 331 -5.14 -1.81 -21.70
N SER A 332 -5.48 -2.26 -22.91
CA SER A 332 -6.83 -2.23 -23.48
C SER A 332 -7.71 -3.42 -23.03
N ARG A 333 -7.64 -3.83 -21.76
CA ARG A 333 -8.33 -5.04 -21.27
C ARG A 333 -9.32 -4.77 -20.14
N CYS A 334 -10.34 -3.98 -20.45
CA CYS A 334 -11.69 -4.08 -19.85
C CYS A 334 -12.75 -3.34 -20.68
N ALA A 335 -12.56 -3.22 -22.00
CA ALA A 335 -13.60 -2.76 -22.92
C ALA A 335 -14.50 -3.94 -23.32
N GLY A 336 -15.22 -4.49 -22.34
CA GLY A 336 -16.18 -5.58 -22.54
C GLY A 336 -17.54 -5.19 -22.01
N ARG A 337 -18.48 -4.93 -22.93
CA ARG A 337 -19.93 -4.73 -22.69
C ARG A 337 -20.40 -3.32 -22.29
N TRP A 338 -20.03 -2.33 -23.08
CA TRP A 338 -20.96 -1.22 -23.43
C TRP A 338 -20.81 -0.93 -24.94
N ARG A 339 -21.59 -1.65 -25.76
CA ARG A 339 -21.94 -1.21 -27.10
C ARG A 339 -23.42 -0.88 -27.10
N GLY A 340 -23.73 0.37 -26.76
CA GLY A 340 -24.99 1.02 -27.07
C GLY A 340 -24.64 2.32 -27.78
N THR A 341 -24.83 2.34 -29.10
CA THR A 341 -24.59 3.50 -29.96
C THR A 341 -25.46 4.66 -29.50
N ALA A 342 -24.83 5.73 -29.01
CA ALA A 342 -25.48 7.02 -28.84
C ALA A 342 -25.59 7.67 -30.22
N SER A 343 -26.81 7.82 -30.73
CA SER A 343 -27.15 8.84 -31.73
C SER A 343 -27.95 9.93 -31.02
N PRO A 344 -27.70 11.22 -31.28
CA PRO A 344 -28.33 12.30 -30.54
C PRO A 344 -29.76 12.49 -31.04
N VAL A 345 -30.74 12.28 -30.17
CA VAL A 345 -32.10 12.78 -30.40
C VAL A 345 -32.37 13.79 -29.29
N GLU A 346 -32.46 15.05 -29.70
CA GLU A 346 -33.09 16.13 -28.95
C GLU A 346 -34.49 15.66 -28.53
N LEU A 347 -34.74 15.59 -27.21
CA LEU A 347 -36.09 15.46 -26.70
C LEU A 347 -36.45 16.72 -25.93
N ASN A 348 -37.22 17.51 -26.66
CA ASN A 348 -37.95 18.70 -26.29
C ASN A 348 -38.82 18.48 -25.04
N CYS A 349 -38.85 19.46 -24.15
CA CYS A 349 -39.78 19.52 -23.02
C CYS A 349 -41.23 19.54 -23.53
N GLY A 350 -42.02 18.53 -23.16
CA GLY A 350 -43.44 18.46 -23.48
C GLY A 350 -44.21 17.63 -22.45
N THR A 351 -45.10 18.30 -21.74
CA THR A 351 -46.10 17.77 -20.81
C THR A 351 -46.97 16.67 -21.42
N ALA A 352 -47.08 15.49 -20.78
CA ALA A 352 -48.31 14.67 -20.76
C ALA A 352 -48.20 13.42 -19.86
N ARG A 353 -49.10 13.38 -18.86
CA ARG A 353 -49.84 12.24 -18.26
C ARG A 353 -49.20 10.84 -18.13
N SER A 354 -49.21 10.34 -16.90
CA SER A 354 -49.06 8.94 -16.51
C SER A 354 -49.96 7.96 -17.28
N PRO A 355 -49.50 6.70 -17.40
CA PRO A 355 -50.37 5.58 -17.08
C PRO A 355 -49.72 4.61 -16.10
N ALA A 356 -50.52 4.18 -15.12
CA ALA A 356 -50.25 3.11 -14.17
C ALA A 356 -50.56 1.74 -14.79
N ILE A 357 -49.73 0.71 -14.57
CA ILE A 357 -50.12 -0.72 -14.50
C ILE A 357 -49.04 -1.51 -13.68
N PRO A 358 -49.25 -2.76 -13.19
CA PRO A 358 -49.65 -3.07 -11.82
C PRO A 358 -48.67 -4.02 -11.06
N LEU A 359 -48.80 -4.09 -9.73
CA LEU A 359 -48.21 -5.15 -8.90
C LEU A 359 -49.10 -6.41 -8.90
N PRO A 360 -48.54 -7.63 -8.90
CA PRO A 360 -49.25 -8.80 -8.40
C PRO A 360 -48.75 -9.20 -7.00
N ALA A 361 -49.68 -9.26 -6.05
CA ALA A 361 -49.54 -9.93 -4.75
C ALA A 361 -50.10 -11.39 -4.83
N PRO A 362 -49.79 -12.27 -3.87
CA PRO A 362 -49.66 -13.73 -4.05
C PRO A 362 -50.94 -14.51 -3.69
N PRO A 363 -51.00 -15.84 -3.93
CA PRO A 363 -51.91 -16.70 -3.20
C PRO A 363 -51.21 -17.44 -2.05
N CYS A 364 -51.82 -17.34 -0.88
CA CYS A 364 -51.59 -18.17 0.31
C CYS A 364 -51.84 -19.66 0.02
N ARG A 365 -51.08 -20.55 0.68
CA ARG A 365 -51.65 -21.68 1.45
C ARG A 365 -50.65 -22.23 2.47
N ARG A 366 -51.10 -22.28 3.72
CA ARG A 366 -50.50 -22.99 4.85
C ARG A 366 -50.62 -24.50 4.64
N ARG A 367 -49.54 -25.25 4.93
CA ARG A 367 -49.62 -26.54 5.64
C ARG A 367 -48.48 -26.55 6.65
N GLY A 368 -48.86 -26.70 7.92
CA GLY A 368 -47.93 -26.78 9.03
C GLY A 368 -47.38 -28.19 9.19
N ILE A 369 -46.10 -28.26 9.54
CA ILE A 369 -45.53 -29.28 10.42
C ILE A 369 -44.51 -28.50 11.25
N GLY A 370 -44.77 -28.35 12.55
CA GLY A 370 -43.83 -27.75 13.48
C GLY A 370 -42.87 -28.81 14.02
N TRP A 371 -41.62 -28.42 14.28
CA TRP A 371 -40.80 -28.98 15.36
C TRP A 371 -39.90 -27.90 15.97
N ARG A 372 -39.63 -28.12 17.25
CA ARG A 372 -39.20 -27.18 18.28
C ARG A 372 -37.73 -26.76 18.15
N ALA A 373 -37.41 -25.61 18.74
CA ALA A 373 -36.06 -25.25 19.12
C ALA A 373 -35.47 -26.26 20.11
N ALA A 374 -34.24 -26.70 19.87
CA ALA A 374 -33.40 -27.39 20.84
C ALA A 374 -32.22 -26.46 21.20
N PRO A 375 -32.01 -26.14 22.49
CA PRO A 375 -30.79 -25.49 22.94
C PRO A 375 -29.69 -26.55 23.07
N VAL A 376 -28.48 -26.27 22.58
CA VAL A 376 -27.32 -27.12 22.89
C VAL A 376 -26.21 -26.28 23.50
N SER A 377 -25.80 -26.78 24.64
CA SER A 377 -24.98 -26.24 25.71
C SER A 377 -23.50 -26.21 25.36
N PHE A 378 -22.79 -25.21 25.89
CA PHE A 378 -21.34 -25.20 25.99
C PHE A 378 -20.85 -26.19 27.07
N PRO A 379 -19.80 -26.97 26.82
CA PRO A 379 -18.96 -27.50 27.88
C PRO A 379 -17.73 -26.60 28.09
N GLY A 380 -17.69 -25.95 29.24
CA GLY A 380 -16.45 -25.41 29.80
C GLY A 380 -15.62 -26.49 30.47
N SER A 381 -14.30 -26.40 30.30
CA SER A 381 -13.25 -26.85 31.23
C SER A 381 -12.00 -26.04 30.85
N ALA A 382 -11.53 -25.08 31.64
CA ALA A 382 -10.88 -25.17 32.95
C ALA A 382 -9.61 -26.04 32.96
N LEU A 383 -8.48 -25.36 33.16
CA LEU A 383 -7.29 -25.75 33.94
C LEU A 383 -6.24 -26.68 33.28
N ARG A 384 -5.06 -26.14 32.93
CA ARG A 384 -3.85 -26.10 33.81
C ARG A 384 -2.55 -25.73 33.07
N ARG A 385 -1.79 -24.86 33.75
CA ARG A 385 -0.35 -24.55 33.72
C ARG A 385 0.19 -23.70 32.57
#